data_AF-A0A9D4KHH5-F1
#
_entry.id   AF-A0A9D4KHH5-F1
#
_cell.length_a   1.000
_cell.length_b   1.000
_cell.length_c   1.000
_cell.angle_alpha   90.00
_cell.angle_beta   90.00
_cell.angle_gamma   90.00
#
_symmetry.space_group_name_H-M   'P 1'
#
loop_
_entity.id
_entity.type
_entity.pdbx_description
1 polymer ?
#
loop_
_entity_poly.entity_id
_entity_poly.type
_entity_poly.pdbx_seq_one_letter_code
_entity_poly.pdbx_strand_id
1 'polypeptide(L)'
;MEQKRQQFSDEIAYLKSQSMRNNLILTGIEEDNSQGNESQVVTERKLREHLSEKLKIPNETVEGLRFERVHRTPYNQYAVRFNLLMHSLRFSKTAS
;
A
#
# COMPACT_ATOMS: atom_id res chain seq x y z
N MET A 1 37.43 -0.35 5.71
CA MET A 1 36.14 0.39 5.76
C MET A 1 35.25 0.04 4.58
N GLU A 2 35.79 0.02 3.36
CA GLU A 2 35.04 -0.25 2.13
C GLU A 2 34.45 -1.67 2.04
N GLN A 3 35.23 -2.70 2.42
CA GLN A 3 34.74 -4.09 2.45
C GLN A 3 33.55 -4.30 3.40
N LYS A 4 33.57 -3.70 4.60
CA LYS A 4 32.44 -3.76 5.55
C LYS A 4 31.22 -3.04 5.01
N ARG A 5 31.41 -1.93 4.30
CA ARG A 5 30.31 -1.18 3.67
C ARG A 5 29.67 -1.98 2.53
N GLN A 6 30.48 -2.68 1.75
CA GLN A 6 29.98 -3.58 0.71
C GLN A 6 29.20 -4.75 1.32
N GLN A 7 29.76 -5.40 2.34
CA GLN A 7 29.09 -6.49 3.04
C GLN A 7 27.71 -6.07 3.59
N PHE A 8 27.62 -4.89 4.22
CA PHE A 8 26.33 -4.39 4.70
C PHE A 8 25.35 -4.05 3.56
N SER A 9 25.84 -3.56 2.43
CA SER A 9 25.01 -3.33 1.25
C SER A 9 24.39 -4.64 0.75
N ASP A 10 25.19 -5.70 0.70
CA ASP A 10 24.76 -7.01 0.24
C ASP A 10 23.77 -7.66 1.22
N GLU A 11 24.01 -7.54 2.52
CA GLU A 11 23.07 -7.98 3.58
C GLU A 11 21.73 -7.24 3.51
N ILE A 12 21.74 -5.92 3.30
CA ILE A 12 20.52 -5.12 3.13
C ILE A 12 19.76 -5.56 1.88
N ALA A 13 20.46 -5.77 0.76
CA ALA A 13 19.85 -6.24 -0.48
C ALA A 13 19.21 -7.62 -0.30
N TYR A 14 19.92 -8.52 0.40
CA TYR A 14 19.41 -9.84 0.74
C TYR A 14 18.14 -9.76 1.59
N LEU A 15 18.15 -9.00 2.69
CA LEU A 15 16.99 -8.85 3.56
C LEU A 15 15.77 -8.25 2.83
N LYS A 16 15.99 -7.26 1.96
CA LYS A 16 14.94 -6.70 1.10
C LYS A 16 14.36 -7.74 0.14
N SER A 17 15.21 -8.57 -0.47
CA SER A 17 14.75 -9.63 -1.37
C SER A 17 13.87 -10.64 -0.64
N GLN A 18 14.20 -10.99 0.60
CA GLN A 18 13.40 -11.92 1.41
C GLN A 18 12.09 -11.28 1.88
N SER A 19 12.09 -10.01 2.26
CA SER A 19 10.86 -9.34 2.70
C SER A 19 9.87 -9.09 1.58
N MET A 20 10.33 -8.93 0.33
CA MET A 20 9.48 -8.71 -0.83
C MET A 20 9.10 -9.99 -1.57
N ARG A 21 9.60 -11.16 -1.15
CA ARG A 21 9.48 -12.42 -1.89
C ARG A 21 8.03 -12.86 -2.13
N ASN A 22 7.13 -12.47 -1.24
CA ASN A 22 5.69 -12.77 -1.33
C ASN A 22 4.85 -11.57 -1.79
N ASN A 23 5.48 -10.44 -2.13
CA ASN A 23 4.76 -9.28 -2.60
C ASN A 23 4.45 -9.43 -4.09
N LEU A 24 3.18 -9.33 -4.44
CA LEU A 24 2.74 -9.26 -5.83
C LEU A 24 2.46 -7.82 -6.22
N ILE A 25 2.93 -7.42 -7.41
CA ILE A 25 2.63 -6.11 -7.98
C ILE A 25 1.61 -6.34 -9.10
N LEU A 26 0.44 -5.72 -8.95
CA LEU A 26 -0.61 -5.71 -9.97
C LEU A 26 -0.76 -4.29 -10.53
N THR A 27 -0.96 -4.20 -11.84
CA THR A 27 -1.11 -2.94 -12.57
C THR A 27 -2.43 -2.95 -13.35
N GLY A 28 -2.89 -1.77 -13.79
CA GLY A 28 -4.13 -1.66 -14.57
C GLY A 28 -5.43 -1.74 -13.76
N ILE A 29 -5.35 -1.58 -12.43
CA ILE A 29 -6.52 -1.44 -11.55
C ILE A 29 -6.78 0.06 -11.38
N GLU A 30 -7.94 0.55 -11.80
CA GLU A 30 -8.29 1.97 -11.69
C GLU A 30 -8.40 2.43 -10.24
N GLU A 31 -7.92 3.63 -9.93
CA GLU A 31 -7.96 4.24 -8.59
C GLU A 31 -9.32 4.90 -8.31
N ASP A 32 -9.74 4.90 -7.04
CA ASP A 32 -10.91 5.66 -6.60
C ASP A 32 -10.47 7.02 -6.09
N ASN A 33 -10.57 8.03 -6.95
CA ASN A 33 -10.13 9.39 -6.64
C ASN A 33 -11.22 10.24 -6.00
N SER A 34 -12.38 9.66 -5.67
CA SER A 34 -13.54 10.40 -5.15
C SER A 34 -13.27 11.16 -3.86
N GLN A 35 -12.31 10.71 -3.03
CA GLN A 35 -11.97 11.30 -1.73
C GLN A 35 -10.47 11.60 -1.57
N GLY A 36 -9.75 11.80 -2.68
CA GLY A 36 -8.33 12.18 -2.68
C GLY A 36 -7.35 11.02 -2.53
N ASN A 37 -7.57 10.08 -1.61
CA ASN A 37 -6.83 8.81 -1.55
C ASN A 37 -7.77 7.63 -1.36
N GLU A 38 -7.56 6.59 -2.16
CA GLU A 38 -8.25 5.32 -2.01
C GLU A 38 -7.87 4.68 -0.66
N SER A 39 -8.88 4.32 0.13
CA SER A 39 -8.64 3.62 1.40
C SER A 39 -8.16 2.18 1.14
N GLN A 40 -7.51 1.58 2.13
CA GLN A 40 -7.08 0.17 2.02
C GLN A 40 -8.25 -0.77 1.71
N VAL A 41 -9.42 -0.54 2.32
CA VAL A 41 -10.63 -1.34 2.11
C VAL A 41 -11.10 -1.26 0.65
N VAL A 42 -11.10 -0.06 0.07
CA VAL A 42 -11.48 0.14 -1.33
C VAL A 42 -10.44 -0.47 -2.26
N THR A 43 -9.14 -0.32 -1.95
CA THR A 43 -8.05 -0.90 -2.73
C THR A 43 -8.15 -2.43 -2.77
N GLU A 44 -8.40 -3.07 -1.62
CA GLU A 44 -8.56 -4.52 -1.55
C GLU A 44 -9.81 -4.99 -2.31
N ARG A 45 -10.95 -4.30 -2.15
CA ARG A 45 -12.17 -4.61 -2.88
C ARG A 45 -11.93 -4.60 -4.39
N LYS A 46 -11.33 -3.53 -4.91
CA LYS A 46 -11.01 -3.41 -6.34
C LYS A 46 -10.01 -4.45 -6.82
N LEU A 47 -9.04 -4.81 -5.98
CA LEU A 47 -8.14 -5.92 -6.29
C LEU A 47 -8.93 -7.22 -6.47
N ARG A 48 -9.82 -7.57 -5.53
CA ARG A 48 -10.65 -8.78 -5.61
C ARG A 48 -11.55 -8.77 -6.85
N GLU A 49 -12.20 -7.65 -7.15
CA GLU A 49 -12.98 -7.44 -8.37
C GLU A 49 -12.13 -7.62 -9.63
N HIS A 50 -10.91 -7.08 -9.65
CA HIS A 50 -10.01 -7.24 -10.79
C HIS A 50 -9.60 -8.71 -11.00
N LEU A 51 -9.30 -9.43 -9.92
CA LEU A 51 -8.94 -10.86 -9.98
C LEU A 51 -10.10 -11.70 -10.56
N SER A 52 -11.33 -11.46 -10.12
CA SER A 52 -12.49 -12.22 -10.61
C SER A 52 -12.93 -11.79 -12.00
N GLU A 53 -13.07 -10.48 -12.25
CA GLU A 53 -13.68 -9.98 -13.48
C GLU A 53 -12.71 -9.92 -14.66
N LYS A 54 -11.45 -9.51 -14.42
CA LYS A 54 -10.46 -9.32 -15.49
C LYS A 54 -9.60 -10.56 -15.68
N LEU A 55 -9.11 -11.14 -14.59
CA LEU A 55 -8.27 -12.35 -14.64
C LEU A 55 -9.07 -13.65 -14.64
N LYS A 56 -10.40 -13.58 -14.50
CA LYS A 56 -11.30 -14.75 -14.54
C LYS A 56 -10.96 -15.82 -13.50
N ILE A 57 -10.40 -15.40 -12.37
CA ILE A 57 -10.15 -16.30 -11.24
C ILE A 57 -11.50 -16.62 -10.57
N PRO A 58 -11.82 -17.91 -10.29
CA PRO A 58 -13.06 -18.28 -9.63
C PRO A 58 -13.27 -17.55 -8.30
N ASN A 59 -14.48 -17.07 -8.04
CA ASN A 59 -14.80 -16.31 -6.83
C ASN A 59 -14.44 -17.06 -5.54
N GLU A 60 -14.67 -18.36 -5.49
CA GLU A 60 -14.30 -19.22 -4.35
C GLU A 60 -12.78 -19.16 -4.05
N THR A 61 -11.96 -19.08 -5.11
CA THR A 61 -10.50 -18.94 -4.96
C THR A 61 -10.15 -17.53 -4.50
N VAL A 62 -10.78 -16.50 -5.06
CA VAL A 62 -10.54 -15.10 -4.67
C VAL A 62 -10.93 -14.87 -3.21
N GLU A 63 -12.06 -15.40 -2.75
CA GLU A 63 -12.53 -15.33 -1.35
C GLU A 63 -11.58 -16.06 -0.39
N GLY A 64 -10.97 -17.16 -0.85
CA GLY A 64 -9.94 -17.88 -0.10
C GLY A 64 -8.62 -17.11 0.07
N LEU A 65 -8.37 -16.05 -0.70
CA LEU A 65 -7.13 -15.26 -0.59
C LEU A 65 -7.12 -14.42 0.69
N ARG A 66 -6.04 -14.58 1.46
CA ARG A 66 -5.71 -13.75 2.61
C ARG A 66 -4.62 -12.75 2.24
N PHE A 67 -4.91 -11.47 2.41
CA PHE A 67 -3.96 -10.40 2.19
C PHE A 67 -3.45 -9.86 3.53
N GLU A 68 -2.14 -9.89 3.75
CA GLU A 68 -1.54 -9.25 4.94
C GLU A 68 -1.57 -7.73 4.81
N ARG A 69 -1.34 -7.21 3.60
CA ARG A 69 -1.39 -5.77 3.29
C ARG A 69 -1.67 -5.54 1.81
N VAL A 70 -2.59 -4.64 1.50
CA VAL A 70 -2.87 -4.16 0.14
C VAL A 70 -2.75 -2.65 0.11
N HIS A 71 -2.03 -2.09 -0.85
CA HIS A 71 -1.84 -0.65 -0.98
C HIS A 71 -1.45 -0.26 -2.40
N ARG A 72 -1.70 1.00 -2.77
CA ARG A 72 -1.23 1.62 -4.01
C ARG A 72 0.22 2.06 -3.88
N THR A 73 0.94 2.05 -5.00
CA THR A 73 2.31 2.56 -5.13
C THR A 73 2.32 3.63 -6.22
N PRO A 74 2.92 4.83 -6.01
CA PRO A 74 3.66 5.24 -4.81
C PRO A 74 2.75 5.49 -3.60
N TYR A 75 3.14 4.99 -2.43
CA TYR A 75 2.45 5.32 -1.19
C TYR A 75 2.73 6.79 -0.88
N ASN A 76 1.75 7.66 -1.11
CA ASN A 76 1.90 9.10 -0.88
C ASN A 76 1.91 9.40 0.63
N GLN A 77 3.08 9.30 1.27
CA GLN A 77 3.30 9.55 2.69
C GLN A 77 2.89 10.97 3.14
N TYR A 78 2.73 11.90 2.20
CA TYR A 78 2.33 13.29 2.49
C TYR A 78 0.87 13.42 2.91
N ALA A 79 0.00 12.50 2.53
CA ALA A 79 -1.41 12.58 2.91
C ALA A 79 -1.67 12.27 4.39
N VAL A 80 -0.86 11.41 5.00
CA VAL A 80 -0.94 11.12 6.44
C VAL A 80 -0.49 12.35 7.26
N ARG A 81 0.52 13.07 6.78
CA ARG A 81 0.94 14.35 7.41
C ARG A 81 -0.12 15.44 7.29
N PHE A 82 -0.85 15.51 6.18
CA PHE A 82 -1.90 16.50 6.00
C PHE A 82 -3.09 16.27 6.95
N ASN A 83 -3.48 15.02 7.19
CA ASN A 83 -4.57 14.70 8.12
C ASN A 83 -4.22 14.94 9.60
N LEU A 84 -2.95 14.74 10.00
CA LEU A 84 -2.46 15.12 11.33
C LEU A 84 -2.39 16.65 11.51
N LEU A 85 -1.99 17.38 10.47
CA LEU A 85 -1.99 18.86 10.47
C LEU A 85 -3.41 19.45 10.52
N MET A 86 -4.38 18.83 9.84
CA MET A 86 -5.77 19.30 9.84
C MET A 86 -6.48 19.03 11.18
N HIS A 87 -6.15 17.94 11.87
CA HIS A 87 -6.64 17.73 13.25
C HIS A 87 -6.05 18.76 14.22
N SER A 88 -4.74 19.05 14.16
CA SER A 88 -4.15 20.06 15.05
C SER A 88 -4.67 21.48 14.77
N LEU A 89 -4.97 21.82 13.52
CA LEU A 89 -5.57 23.10 13.13
C LEU A 89 -7.06 23.24 13.51
N ARG A 90 -7.80 22.13 13.62
CA ARG A 90 -9.21 22.18 14.10
C ARG A 90 -9.31 22.44 15.60
N PHE A 91 -8.36 21.98 16.40
CA PHE A 91 -8.35 22.25 17.84
C PHE A 91 -7.87 23.64 18.22
N SER A 92 -7.20 24.38 17.33
CA SER A 92 -6.70 25.73 17.64
C SER A 92 -7.69 26.87 17.36
N LYS A 93 -8.87 26.59 16.78
CA LYS A 93 -9.88 27.61 16.43
C LYS A 93 -11.10 27.68 17.35
N THR A 94 -11.13 26.90 18.43
CA THR A 94 -12.25 26.92 19.42
C THR A 94 -11.81 27.41 20.80
N ALA A 95 -10.97 28.44 20.84
CA ALA A 95 -10.70 29.21 22.05
C ALA A 95 -10.76 30.70 21.70
N SER A 96 -11.94 31.29 21.85
CA SER A 96 -12.19 32.72 21.97
C SER A 96 -13.29 32.90 23.00
#